data_AF-A0A9P6QW68-F1
#
_entry.id   AF-A0A9P6QW68-F1
#
_cell.length_a   1.000
_cell.length_b   1.000
_cell.length_c   1.000
_cell.angle_alpha   90.00
_cell.angle_beta   90.00
_cell.angle_gamma   90.00
#
_symmetry.space_group_name_H-M   'P 1'
#
loop_
_entity.id
_entity.type
_entity.pdbx_description
1 polymer ?
#
loop_
_entity_poly.entity_id
_entity_poly.type
_entity_poly.pdbx_seq_one_letter_code
_entity_poly.pdbx_strand_id
1 'polypeptide(L)'
;KLNVRALSRNVNNLDLSKDITVNAFKGLSGVTIQKFSLPGDDPSGKGINVEIETTLTNPSALQLYMGTLTLAISYQDTVLGYVTAQNLTMVRGPQTLSLKGILISQNTAAGLAVVSDLMSRYIGNVVTDTIATGYEVMPDGINSVDWLSSAVQSLKLTVPLQSPQPLQLIKALNLGALGLVFTPPTAYLPVATSTGVLANYSLPDGFNFNIQFTQVSNTFTLVRNNTPIASLNSSYNPATSDMAAGTLDFNLLASPLVIPDASHEAFQEFNRDLTVGENLAFNVIGNASVFANTSIGVVNLVNIPFNASTELSGLQSLDNPAPTITSLQVVTGTATELTMAITVVIVNPSSISLNTGDIVLDLVYKDVVLGTVTMPNLAIVPGANTINATSSINPAASPEGIELLTLYTSGAGASVNI
;
A
#
# COMPACT_ATOMS: atom_id res chain seq x y z
N LYS A 1 13.67 58.65 -39.57
CA LYS A 1 14.23 60.02 -39.51
C LYS A 1 13.89 60.61 -38.15
N LEU A 2 14.87 61.17 -37.43
CA LEU A 2 14.68 61.83 -36.13
C LEU A 2 15.04 63.30 -36.20
N ASN A 3 14.32 64.12 -35.42
CA ASN A 3 14.64 65.51 -35.18
C ASN A 3 15.14 65.62 -33.75
N VAL A 4 16.41 66.03 -33.58
CA VAL A 4 17.05 66.10 -32.26
C VAL A 4 17.44 67.54 -31.97
N ARG A 5 17.12 68.00 -30.76
CA ARG A 5 17.54 69.31 -30.24
C ARG A 5 18.63 69.10 -29.20
N ALA A 6 19.84 69.55 -29.51
CA ALA A 6 20.98 69.51 -28.58
C ALA A 6 21.74 70.83 -28.68
N LEU A 7 22.25 71.35 -27.55
CA LEU A 7 23.01 72.60 -27.49
C LEU A 7 22.31 73.76 -28.23
N SER A 8 21.00 73.90 -28.03
CA SER A 8 20.16 74.93 -28.66
C SER A 8 20.08 74.89 -30.19
N ARG A 9 20.55 73.81 -30.84
CA ARG A 9 20.43 73.59 -32.30
C ARG A 9 19.50 72.42 -32.59
N ASN A 10 18.66 72.59 -33.62
CA ASN A 10 17.79 71.54 -34.14
C ASN A 10 18.48 70.91 -35.36
N VAL A 11 18.71 69.61 -35.29
CA VAL A 11 19.15 68.81 -36.43
C VAL A 11 17.97 67.96 -36.87
N ASN A 12 17.48 68.22 -38.07
CA ASN A 12 16.33 67.53 -38.64
C ASN A 12 16.79 66.45 -39.62
N ASN A 13 15.92 65.47 -39.87
CA ASN A 13 16.13 64.41 -40.88
C ASN A 13 17.34 63.50 -40.65
N LEU A 14 17.71 63.25 -39.39
CA LEU A 14 18.77 62.30 -39.06
C LEU A 14 18.30 60.86 -39.34
N ASP A 15 19.08 60.10 -40.10
CA ASP A 15 18.85 58.67 -40.27
C ASP A 15 19.33 57.93 -39.01
N LEU A 16 18.38 57.42 -38.24
CA LEU A 16 18.65 56.56 -37.10
C LEU A 16 18.57 55.12 -37.57
N SER A 17 19.73 54.50 -37.70
CA SER A 17 19.86 53.05 -37.67
C SER A 17 20.43 52.68 -36.32
N LYS A 18 19.69 51.92 -35.52
CA LYS A 18 20.12 51.47 -34.20
C LYS A 18 19.74 50.01 -34.04
N ASP A 19 20.73 49.18 -33.74
CA ASP A 19 20.49 47.83 -33.29
C ASP A 19 19.95 47.89 -31.85
N ILE A 20 18.72 47.43 -31.66
CA ILE A 20 18.08 47.35 -30.36
C ILE A 20 18.17 45.91 -29.89
N THR A 21 18.89 45.68 -28.79
CA THR A 21 18.88 44.38 -28.11
C THR A 21 17.58 44.24 -27.33
N VAL A 22 16.73 43.30 -27.75
CA VAL A 22 15.53 42.90 -27.01
C VAL A 22 15.83 41.58 -26.31
N ASN A 23 15.56 41.50 -25.01
CA ASN A 23 15.63 40.21 -24.31
C ASN A 23 14.60 39.27 -24.95
N ALA A 24 15.05 38.19 -25.57
CA ALA A 24 14.19 37.13 -26.06
C ALA A 24 13.61 36.31 -24.88
N PHE A 25 12.71 35.36 -25.17
CA PHE A 25 12.04 34.52 -24.17
C PHE A 25 12.99 33.61 -23.37
N LYS A 26 14.26 33.45 -23.79
CA LYS A 26 15.32 32.64 -23.13
C LYS A 26 14.84 31.26 -22.68
N GLY A 27 14.03 30.59 -23.52
CA GLY A 27 13.51 29.24 -23.23
C GLY A 27 12.50 29.15 -22.08
N LEU A 28 12.00 30.29 -21.56
CA LEU A 28 11.02 30.37 -20.46
C LEU A 28 11.43 29.53 -19.23
N SER A 29 12.24 30.11 -18.34
CA SER A 29 12.72 29.41 -17.14
C SER A 29 11.81 29.59 -15.91
N GLY A 30 11.98 28.71 -14.92
CA GLY A 30 11.30 28.84 -13.62
C GLY A 30 9.85 28.39 -13.66
N VAL A 31 9.55 27.34 -14.44
CA VAL A 31 8.23 26.74 -14.51
C VAL A 31 7.98 25.94 -13.24
N THR A 32 6.88 26.24 -12.54
CA THR A 32 6.44 25.49 -11.37
C THR A 32 5.02 24.99 -11.56
N ILE A 33 4.73 23.77 -11.14
CA ILE A 33 3.35 23.25 -11.11
C ILE A 33 2.74 23.65 -9.77
N GLN A 34 1.66 24.44 -9.83
CA GLN A 34 0.89 24.86 -8.66
C GLN A 34 -0.22 23.86 -8.36
N LYS A 35 -0.81 23.26 -9.41
CA LYS A 35 -1.85 22.25 -9.30
C LYS A 35 -1.70 21.23 -10.42
N PHE A 36 -1.87 19.96 -10.07
CA PHE A 36 -1.94 18.84 -11.00
C PHE A 36 -3.14 17.97 -10.63
N SER A 37 -4.06 17.76 -11.57
CA SER A 37 -5.25 16.94 -11.36
C SER A 37 -5.60 16.11 -12.59
N LEU A 38 -6.18 14.94 -12.34
CA LEU A 38 -6.67 13.98 -13.32
C LEU A 38 -8.18 13.77 -13.10
N PRO A 39 -9.02 14.73 -13.53
CA PRO A 39 -10.42 14.83 -13.10
C PRO A 39 -11.36 13.73 -13.62
N GLY A 40 -10.90 12.84 -14.49
CA GLY A 40 -11.71 11.73 -14.99
C GLY A 40 -11.22 11.18 -16.32
N ASP A 41 -11.79 10.06 -16.74
CA ASP A 41 -11.54 9.52 -18.07
C ASP A 41 -12.10 10.44 -19.16
N ASP A 42 -11.41 10.49 -20.30
CA ASP A 42 -11.90 11.18 -21.48
C ASP A 42 -13.13 10.41 -22.04
N PRO A 43 -14.30 11.06 -22.22
CA PRO A 43 -15.51 10.39 -22.70
C PRO A 43 -15.38 9.76 -24.10
N SER A 44 -14.39 10.18 -24.90
CA SER A 44 -14.12 9.59 -26.21
C SER A 44 -13.16 8.38 -26.15
N GLY A 45 -12.72 7.98 -24.95
CA GLY A 45 -11.85 6.82 -24.73
C GLY A 45 -10.39 7.05 -25.10
N LYS A 46 -9.95 8.31 -25.27
CA LYS A 46 -8.57 8.62 -25.69
C LYS A 46 -7.55 8.52 -24.55
N GLY A 47 -8.02 8.50 -23.31
CA GLY A 47 -7.18 8.36 -22.12
C GLY A 47 -7.78 9.10 -20.92
N ILE A 48 -6.97 9.83 -20.16
CA ILE A 48 -7.37 10.50 -18.92
C ILE A 48 -7.28 12.03 -19.11
N ASN A 49 -8.32 12.76 -18.72
CA ASN A 49 -8.29 14.21 -18.72
C ASN A 49 -7.23 14.71 -17.73
N VAL A 50 -6.51 15.77 -18.09
CA VAL A 50 -5.50 16.40 -17.23
C VAL A 50 -5.74 17.89 -17.15
N GLU A 51 -5.61 18.43 -15.94
CA GLU A 51 -5.63 19.87 -15.68
C GLU A 51 -4.39 20.24 -14.88
N ILE A 52 -3.66 21.25 -15.36
CA ILE A 52 -2.41 21.74 -14.78
C ILE A 52 -2.51 23.25 -14.60
N GLU A 53 -2.25 23.73 -13.40
CA GLU A 53 -1.97 25.15 -13.17
C GLU A 53 -0.48 25.32 -12.98
N THR A 54 0.15 26.14 -13.80
CA THR A 54 1.59 26.35 -13.76
C THR A 54 1.94 27.83 -13.76
N THR A 55 2.96 28.21 -12.98
CA THR A 55 3.54 29.55 -13.05
C THR A 55 4.76 29.50 -13.95
N LEU A 56 4.87 30.45 -14.87
CA LEU A 56 6.06 30.65 -15.69
C LEU A 56 6.46 32.12 -15.65
N THR A 57 7.74 32.40 -15.91
CA THR A 57 8.24 33.78 -16.02
C THR A 57 8.71 34.08 -17.43
N ASN A 58 8.14 35.10 -18.05
CA ASN A 58 8.63 35.63 -19.31
C ASN A 58 9.67 36.75 -19.06
N PRO A 59 10.96 36.53 -19.39
CA PRO A 59 12.00 37.53 -19.20
C PRO A 59 12.01 38.60 -20.31
N SER A 60 11.24 38.41 -21.38
CA SER A 60 11.19 39.33 -22.51
C SER A 60 10.47 40.63 -22.17
N ALA A 61 10.88 41.72 -22.80
CA ALA A 61 10.12 42.97 -22.80
C ALA A 61 8.92 42.93 -23.79
N LEU A 62 8.82 41.87 -24.59
CA LEU A 62 7.77 41.70 -25.57
C LEU A 62 6.54 41.02 -24.96
N GLN A 63 5.38 41.56 -25.32
CA GLN A 63 4.09 40.92 -25.14
C GLN A 63 3.70 40.22 -26.45
N LEU A 64 3.26 38.97 -26.36
CA LEU A 64 2.83 38.20 -27.53
C LEU A 64 1.45 37.59 -27.27
N TYR A 65 0.49 37.91 -28.13
CA TYR A 65 -0.77 37.19 -28.17
C TYR A 65 -0.59 35.89 -28.93
N MET A 66 -0.84 34.76 -28.26
CA MET A 66 -0.68 33.41 -28.80
C MET A 66 -2.01 32.72 -29.10
N GLY A 67 -3.13 33.28 -28.63
CA GLY A 67 -4.44 32.63 -28.79
C GLY A 67 -4.45 31.28 -28.07
N THR A 68 -4.42 30.18 -28.81
CA THR A 68 -4.32 28.82 -28.27
C THR A 68 -2.89 28.30 -28.40
N LEU A 69 -2.27 27.87 -27.31
CA LEU A 69 -0.97 27.19 -27.28
C LEU A 69 -1.16 25.73 -26.86
N THR A 70 -0.68 24.80 -27.68
CA THR A 70 -0.64 23.37 -27.33
C THR A 70 0.79 22.92 -27.07
N LEU A 71 0.96 22.18 -25.99
CA LEU A 71 2.23 21.60 -25.53
C LEU A 71 2.10 20.08 -25.51
N ALA A 72 3.09 19.38 -26.04
CA ALA A 72 3.27 17.95 -25.87
C ALA A 72 4.02 17.68 -24.56
N ILE A 73 3.43 16.88 -23.68
CA ILE A 73 4.04 16.48 -22.41
C ILE A 73 4.72 15.12 -22.61
N SER A 74 5.97 15.01 -22.16
CA SER A 74 6.78 13.81 -22.31
C SER A 74 7.64 13.51 -21.08
N TYR A 75 7.98 12.24 -20.91
CA TYR A 75 8.90 11.76 -19.88
C TYR A 75 9.72 10.60 -20.48
N GLN A 76 11.03 10.57 -20.26
CA GLN A 76 11.96 9.59 -20.86
C GLN A 76 11.70 9.36 -22.36
N ASP A 77 11.61 10.46 -23.11
CA ASP A 77 11.34 10.51 -24.56
C ASP A 77 10.01 9.88 -25.02
N THR A 78 9.13 9.51 -24.08
CA THR A 78 7.77 9.02 -24.37
C THR A 78 6.78 10.17 -24.25
N VAL A 79 5.99 10.41 -25.29
CA VAL A 79 4.88 11.38 -25.27
C VAL A 79 3.74 10.79 -24.43
N LEU A 80 3.39 11.52 -23.37
CA LEU A 80 2.36 11.14 -22.41
C LEU A 80 1.01 11.74 -22.74
N GLY A 81 0.98 12.88 -23.45
CA GLY A 81 -0.25 13.59 -23.76
C GLY A 81 -0.01 14.99 -24.29
N TYR A 82 -1.12 15.69 -24.51
CA TYR A 82 -1.12 17.06 -25.00
C TYR A 82 -1.98 17.93 -24.09
N VAL A 83 -1.49 19.12 -23.79
CA VAL A 83 -2.21 20.12 -22.98
C VAL A 83 -2.25 21.45 -23.70
N THR A 84 -3.33 22.20 -23.48
CA THR A 84 -3.64 23.42 -24.20
C THR A 84 -3.96 24.55 -23.24
N ALA A 85 -3.36 25.72 -23.47
CA ALA A 85 -3.77 26.99 -22.90
C ALA A 85 -4.57 27.77 -23.94
N GLN A 86 -5.71 28.32 -23.55
CA GLN A 86 -6.56 29.15 -24.41
C GLN A 86 -6.45 30.63 -24.03
N ASN A 87 -6.71 31.52 -24.99
CA ASN A 87 -6.65 32.97 -24.82
C ASN A 87 -5.32 33.46 -24.21
N LEU A 88 -4.22 32.78 -24.54
CA LEU A 88 -2.92 33.03 -23.99
C LEU A 88 -2.34 34.33 -24.55
N THR A 89 -2.02 35.24 -23.63
CA THR A 89 -1.17 36.39 -23.89
C THR A 89 0.06 36.28 -23.03
N MET A 90 1.23 36.09 -23.63
CA MET A 90 2.50 36.11 -22.92
C MET A 90 2.83 37.56 -22.56
N VAL A 91 2.77 37.90 -21.28
CA VAL A 91 3.18 39.22 -20.77
C VAL A 91 4.53 39.12 -20.08
N ARG A 92 5.21 40.26 -19.88
CA ARG A 92 6.49 40.29 -19.15
C ARG A 92 6.28 39.94 -17.68
N GLY A 93 7.18 39.13 -17.12
CA GLY A 93 7.18 38.76 -15.71
C GLY A 93 6.49 37.43 -15.42
N PRO A 94 6.22 37.12 -14.14
CA PRO A 94 5.54 35.89 -13.75
C PRO A 94 4.06 35.92 -14.15
N GLN A 95 3.57 34.80 -14.67
CA GLN A 95 2.17 34.61 -15.03
C GLN A 95 1.76 33.15 -14.77
N THR A 96 0.49 32.95 -14.43
CA THR A 96 -0.09 31.60 -14.26
C THR A 96 -0.81 31.19 -15.52
N LEU A 97 -0.54 29.97 -15.99
CA LEU A 97 -1.25 29.32 -17.08
C LEU A 97 -2.14 28.22 -16.52
N SER A 98 -3.37 28.17 -17.03
CA SER A 98 -4.25 27.01 -16.89
C SER A 98 -4.18 26.20 -18.18
N LEU A 99 -3.72 24.95 -18.04
CA LEU A 99 -3.53 24.01 -19.13
C LEU A 99 -4.53 22.86 -18.95
N LYS A 100 -5.26 22.53 -20.01
CA LYS A 100 -6.18 21.38 -20.04
C LYS A 100 -5.86 20.47 -21.20
N GLY A 101 -6.02 19.17 -21.02
CA GLY A 101 -5.71 18.23 -22.08
C GLY A 101 -6.01 16.79 -21.73
N ILE A 102 -5.34 15.88 -22.44
CA ILE A 102 -5.53 14.43 -22.31
C ILE A 102 -4.16 13.77 -22.21
N LEU A 103 -3.99 12.94 -21.17
CA LEU A 103 -2.96 11.91 -21.15
C LEU A 103 -3.41 10.75 -22.04
N ILE A 104 -2.61 10.40 -23.03
CA ILE A 104 -2.95 9.41 -24.05
C ILE A 104 -2.62 7.99 -23.57
N SER A 105 -3.39 7.03 -24.08
CA SER A 105 -3.15 5.62 -23.81
C SER A 105 -1.82 5.12 -24.35
N GLN A 106 -1.12 4.32 -23.54
CA GLN A 106 0.12 3.64 -23.90
C GLN A 106 -0.18 2.17 -24.14
N ASN A 107 0.28 1.64 -25.27
CA ASN A 107 0.06 0.25 -25.68
C ASN A 107 1.36 -0.53 -25.89
N THR A 108 2.51 0.13 -25.75
CA THR A 108 3.83 -0.51 -25.84
C THR A 108 4.36 -0.80 -24.44
N ALA A 109 5.12 -1.88 -24.29
CA ALA A 109 5.75 -2.22 -23.02
C ALA A 109 6.65 -1.07 -22.49
N ALA A 110 7.35 -0.38 -23.39
CA ALA A 110 8.17 0.78 -23.03
C ALA A 110 7.32 1.96 -22.52
N GLY A 111 6.26 2.33 -23.24
CA GLY A 111 5.39 3.43 -22.81
C GLY A 111 4.66 3.14 -21.50
N LEU A 112 4.20 1.90 -21.31
CA LEU A 112 3.59 1.45 -20.06
C LEU A 112 4.60 1.49 -18.90
N ALA A 113 5.85 1.08 -19.10
CA ALA A 113 6.90 1.17 -18.09
C ALA A 113 7.19 2.63 -17.70
N VAL A 114 7.25 3.54 -18.67
CA VAL A 114 7.49 4.97 -18.45
C VAL A 114 6.36 5.63 -17.67
N VAL A 115 5.10 5.35 -18.03
CA VAL A 115 3.94 5.85 -17.27
C VAL A 115 3.90 5.26 -15.86
N SER A 116 4.19 3.96 -15.73
CA SER A 116 4.24 3.27 -14.43
C SER A 116 5.29 3.91 -13.50
N ASP A 117 6.49 4.20 -14.02
CA ASP A 117 7.54 4.89 -13.28
C ASP A 117 7.11 6.31 -12.88
N LEU A 118 6.57 7.10 -13.81
CA LEU A 118 6.12 8.46 -13.51
C LEU A 118 5.06 8.50 -12.41
N MET A 119 4.03 7.64 -12.50
CA MET A 119 2.97 7.59 -11.49
C MET A 119 3.49 7.08 -10.14
N SER A 120 4.37 6.08 -10.14
CA SER A 120 5.02 5.57 -8.92
C SER A 120 5.84 6.65 -8.23
N ARG A 121 6.61 7.43 -8.99
CA ARG A 121 7.41 8.55 -8.46
C ARG A 121 6.53 9.67 -7.90
N TYR A 122 5.42 10.00 -8.57
CA TYR A 122 4.46 10.96 -8.05
C TYR A 122 3.85 10.49 -6.73
N ILE A 123 3.44 9.22 -6.64
CA ILE A 123 2.89 8.61 -5.41
C ILE A 123 3.93 8.61 -4.28
N GLY A 124 5.17 8.26 -4.60
CA GLY A 124 6.31 8.26 -3.67
C GLY A 124 6.84 9.64 -3.31
N ASN A 125 6.18 10.73 -3.76
CA ASN A 125 6.62 12.11 -3.54
C ASN A 125 8.04 12.40 -4.04
N VAL A 126 8.46 11.74 -5.12
CA VAL A 126 9.77 11.90 -5.74
C VAL A 126 9.69 12.92 -6.87
N VAL A 127 10.52 13.96 -6.81
CA VAL A 127 10.63 14.96 -7.89
C VAL A 127 11.02 14.27 -9.19
N THR A 128 10.27 14.56 -10.24
CA THR A 128 10.45 13.98 -11.58
C THR A 128 10.39 15.07 -12.63
N ASP A 129 11.50 15.25 -13.35
CA ASP A 129 11.58 16.24 -14.42
C ASP A 129 10.83 15.72 -15.66
N THR A 130 9.70 16.36 -15.95
CA THR A 130 8.94 16.15 -17.18
C THR A 130 9.31 17.20 -18.22
N ILE A 131 9.05 16.91 -19.49
CA ILE A 131 9.36 17.81 -20.60
C ILE A 131 8.07 18.25 -21.27
N ALA A 132 7.81 19.55 -21.30
CA ALA A 132 6.78 20.15 -22.14
C ALA A 132 7.43 20.77 -23.38
N THR A 133 7.10 20.24 -24.56
CA THR A 133 7.58 20.77 -25.85
C THR A 133 6.46 21.50 -26.55
N GLY A 134 6.75 22.65 -27.16
CA GLY A 134 5.76 23.34 -27.98
C GLY A 134 5.31 22.48 -29.16
N TYR A 135 4.01 22.38 -29.39
CA TYR A 135 3.45 21.58 -30.47
C TYR A 135 2.93 22.47 -31.60
N GLU A 136 1.98 23.35 -31.27
CA GLU A 136 1.40 24.30 -32.21
C GLU A 136 0.83 25.54 -31.51
N VAL A 137 0.63 26.60 -32.29
CA VAL A 137 -0.04 27.83 -31.87
C VAL A 137 -1.11 28.23 -32.86
N MET A 138 -2.31 28.54 -32.35
CA MET A 138 -3.44 29.04 -33.13
C MET A 138 -3.84 30.43 -32.63
N PRO A 139 -3.31 31.52 -33.22
CA PRO A 139 -3.56 32.88 -32.74
C PRO A 139 -5.03 33.30 -32.75
N ASP A 140 -5.82 32.84 -33.71
CA ASP A 140 -7.27 33.07 -33.77
C ASP A 140 -8.08 32.03 -32.97
N GLY A 141 -7.38 31.11 -32.29
CA GLY A 141 -7.91 30.01 -31.51
C GLY A 141 -8.27 28.76 -32.30
N ILE A 142 -8.20 28.77 -33.64
CA ILE A 142 -8.70 27.69 -34.51
C ILE A 142 -7.67 27.27 -35.57
N ASN A 143 -6.97 28.22 -36.19
CA ASN A 143 -6.07 27.98 -37.31
C ASN A 143 -4.61 28.12 -36.88
N SER A 144 -3.83 27.06 -37.12
CA SER A 144 -2.39 27.06 -36.86
C SER A 144 -1.64 27.95 -37.85
N VAL A 145 -0.56 28.59 -37.38
CA VAL A 145 0.30 29.44 -38.22
C VAL A 145 1.69 28.82 -38.31
N ASP A 146 2.06 28.28 -39.46
CA ASP A 146 3.25 27.43 -39.65
C ASP A 146 4.56 28.04 -39.12
N TRP A 147 4.85 29.30 -39.46
CA TRP A 147 6.10 29.94 -39.02
C TRP A 147 6.13 30.16 -37.51
N LEU A 148 4.97 30.41 -36.89
CA LEU A 148 4.85 30.64 -35.44
C LEU A 148 4.88 29.31 -34.69
N SER A 149 4.21 28.29 -35.21
CA SER A 149 4.26 26.91 -34.71
C SER A 149 5.69 26.35 -34.79
N SER A 150 6.42 26.61 -35.88
CA SER A 150 7.84 26.22 -36.00
C SER A 150 8.72 26.89 -34.94
N ALA A 151 8.46 28.16 -34.62
CA ALA A 151 9.19 28.86 -33.56
C ALA A 151 8.88 28.26 -32.18
N VAL A 152 7.62 27.90 -31.92
CA VAL A 152 7.20 27.32 -30.64
C VAL A 152 7.62 25.86 -30.49
N GLN A 153 7.83 25.10 -31.56
CA GLN A 153 8.40 23.75 -31.49
C GLN A 153 9.83 23.71 -30.95
N SER A 154 10.55 24.83 -31.02
CA SER A 154 11.87 24.96 -30.36
C SER A 154 11.77 25.16 -28.84
N LEU A 155 10.57 25.43 -28.32
CA LEU A 155 10.32 25.58 -26.89
C LEU A 155 10.36 24.21 -26.23
N LYS A 156 11.32 24.01 -25.33
CA LYS A 156 11.45 22.81 -24.50
C LYS A 156 11.58 23.24 -23.04
N LEU A 157 10.54 22.99 -22.27
CA LEU A 157 10.45 23.32 -20.85
C LEU A 157 10.72 22.07 -20.02
N THR A 158 11.66 22.17 -19.09
CA THR A 158 11.80 21.17 -18.03
C THR A 158 10.91 21.57 -16.87
N VAL A 159 9.98 20.70 -16.50
CA VAL A 159 8.94 20.98 -15.51
C VAL A 159 9.00 19.93 -14.41
N PRO A 160 9.39 20.30 -13.19
CA PRO A 160 9.43 19.36 -12.07
C PRO A 160 7.99 19.00 -11.66
N LEU A 161 7.70 17.70 -11.68
CA LEU A 161 6.46 17.11 -11.19
C LEU A 161 6.73 16.39 -9.87
N GLN A 162 5.93 16.70 -8.86
CA GLN A 162 5.96 16.06 -7.55
C GLN A 162 4.56 16.19 -6.93
N SER A 163 4.15 15.23 -6.09
CA SER A 163 2.97 15.45 -5.25
C SER A 163 3.22 16.62 -4.28
N PRO A 164 2.19 17.40 -3.92
CA PRO A 164 2.37 18.57 -3.04
C PRO A 164 2.83 18.19 -1.63
N GLN A 165 2.57 16.95 -1.22
CA GLN A 165 2.98 16.37 0.06
C GLN A 165 3.13 14.85 -0.08
N PRO A 166 3.83 14.17 0.85
CA PRO A 166 3.83 12.72 0.95
C PRO A 166 2.40 12.17 1.02
N LEU A 167 2.07 11.26 0.12
CA LEU A 167 0.72 10.72 -0.01
C LEU A 167 0.56 9.52 0.93
N GLN A 168 -0.50 9.54 1.74
CA GLN A 168 -0.93 8.38 2.52
C GLN A 168 -2.12 7.73 1.83
N LEU A 169 -1.86 6.90 0.83
CA LEU A 169 -2.94 6.29 0.03
C LEU A 169 -3.66 5.17 0.76
N ILE A 170 -2.94 4.36 1.53
CA ILE A 170 -3.52 3.28 2.35
C ILE A 170 -3.90 3.86 3.72
N LYS A 171 -5.18 3.76 4.08
CA LYS A 171 -5.76 4.38 5.28
C LYS A 171 -5.95 3.41 6.43
N ALA A 172 -6.33 2.17 6.12
CA ALA A 172 -6.55 1.12 7.10
C ALA A 172 -6.27 -0.24 6.47
N LEU A 173 -5.99 -1.22 7.33
CA LEU A 173 -5.68 -2.59 6.94
C LEU A 173 -6.33 -3.55 7.93
N ASN A 174 -7.24 -4.39 7.44
CA ASN A 174 -7.73 -5.56 8.14
C ASN A 174 -7.02 -6.78 7.56
N LEU A 175 -6.36 -7.56 8.40
CA LEU A 175 -5.57 -8.71 7.97
C LEU A 175 -6.42 -9.94 7.63
N GLY A 176 -7.71 -9.97 7.95
CA GLY A 176 -8.56 -11.14 7.74
C GLY A 176 -8.18 -12.31 8.65
N ALA A 177 -8.33 -13.53 8.14
CA ALA A 177 -7.98 -14.75 8.88
C ALA A 177 -6.53 -15.13 8.64
N LEU A 178 -5.68 -14.89 9.64
CA LEU A 178 -4.25 -15.17 9.59
C LEU A 178 -3.97 -16.64 9.92
N GLY A 179 -3.17 -17.29 9.08
CA GLY A 179 -2.62 -18.62 9.34
C GLY A 179 -1.10 -18.54 9.52
N LEU A 180 -0.59 -19.20 10.57
CA LEU A 180 0.83 -19.36 10.82
C LEU A 180 1.16 -20.85 10.95
N VAL A 181 2.15 -21.31 10.18
CA VAL A 181 2.64 -22.69 10.23
C VAL A 181 4.07 -22.71 10.76
N PHE A 182 4.26 -23.33 11.91
CA PHE A 182 5.54 -23.49 12.57
C PHE A 182 6.09 -24.90 12.34
N THR A 183 7.40 -25.00 12.16
CA THR A 183 8.13 -26.28 12.23
C THR A 183 9.41 -26.07 13.04
N PRO A 184 9.96 -27.10 13.71
CA PRO A 184 11.19 -26.93 14.49
C PRO A 184 12.36 -26.31 13.68
N PRO A 185 12.60 -26.69 12.41
CA PRO A 185 13.62 -26.04 11.58
C PRO A 185 13.33 -24.57 11.22
N THR A 186 12.05 -24.15 11.26
CA THR A 186 11.61 -22.82 10.81
C THR A 186 10.91 -22.05 11.93
N ALA A 187 11.29 -22.26 13.18
CA ALA A 187 10.64 -21.65 14.35
C ALA A 187 10.58 -20.11 14.28
N TYR A 188 11.61 -19.49 13.67
CA TYR A 188 11.70 -18.04 13.43
C TYR A 188 11.59 -17.67 11.93
N LEU A 189 11.06 -18.60 11.14
CA LEU A 189 10.73 -18.41 9.72
C LEU A 189 9.40 -19.11 9.38
N PRO A 190 8.31 -18.92 10.15
CA PRO A 190 7.05 -19.59 9.88
C PRO A 190 6.49 -19.14 8.53
N VAL A 191 5.71 -20.03 7.91
CA VAL A 191 4.95 -19.66 6.72
C VAL A 191 3.69 -18.94 7.16
N ALA A 192 3.48 -17.73 6.64
CA ALA A 192 2.29 -16.93 6.86
C ALA A 192 1.37 -16.99 5.65
N THR A 193 0.08 -17.13 5.91
CA THR A 193 -1.01 -17.02 4.92
C THR A 193 -2.11 -16.15 5.50
N SER A 194 -2.87 -15.47 4.65
CA SER A 194 -4.10 -14.84 5.12
C SER A 194 -5.19 -14.84 4.05
N THR A 195 -6.44 -15.00 4.50
CA THR A 195 -7.62 -14.91 3.63
C THR A 195 -8.49 -13.73 3.99
N GLY A 196 -8.94 -12.98 2.99
CA GLY A 196 -9.81 -11.82 3.17
C GLY A 196 -9.10 -10.61 3.76
N VAL A 197 -7.88 -10.32 3.29
CA VAL A 197 -7.19 -9.06 3.63
C VAL A 197 -7.95 -7.92 2.96
N LEU A 198 -8.36 -6.94 3.75
CA LEU A 198 -9.08 -5.76 3.26
C LEU A 198 -8.28 -4.50 3.58
N ALA A 199 -7.78 -3.83 2.54
CA ALA A 199 -7.13 -2.53 2.67
C ALA A 199 -8.10 -1.42 2.26
N ASN A 200 -8.19 -0.37 3.06
CA ASN A 200 -8.87 0.86 2.65
C ASN A 200 -7.86 1.81 2.00
N TYR A 201 -8.23 2.37 0.85
CA TYR A 201 -7.39 3.34 0.15
C TYR A 201 -8.18 4.57 -0.30
N SER A 202 -7.44 5.64 -0.55
CA SER A 202 -7.94 6.85 -1.20
C SER A 202 -7.00 7.26 -2.32
N LEU A 203 -7.54 7.73 -3.43
CA LEU A 203 -6.73 8.38 -4.48
C LEU A 203 -6.31 9.79 -4.03
N PRO A 204 -5.23 10.36 -4.62
CA PRO A 204 -4.87 11.76 -4.38
C PRO A 204 -5.99 12.72 -4.75
N ASP A 205 -6.03 13.88 -4.08
CA ASP A 205 -6.99 14.94 -4.42
C ASP A 205 -6.87 15.34 -5.90
N GLY A 206 -8.01 15.45 -6.57
CA GLY A 206 -8.09 15.77 -8.00
C GLY A 206 -7.89 14.58 -8.93
N PHE A 207 -7.73 13.35 -8.41
CA PHE A 207 -7.68 12.13 -9.22
C PHE A 207 -9.04 11.42 -9.14
N ASN A 208 -9.82 11.51 -10.22
CA ASN A 208 -11.18 10.98 -10.30
C ASN A 208 -11.41 10.12 -11.56
N PHE A 209 -10.35 9.53 -12.11
CA PHE A 209 -10.43 8.61 -13.24
C PHE A 209 -10.63 7.17 -12.77
N ASN A 210 -11.14 6.30 -13.65
CA ASN A 210 -11.33 4.90 -13.32
C ASN A 210 -9.98 4.20 -13.20
N ILE A 211 -9.75 3.60 -12.03
CA ILE A 211 -8.61 2.76 -11.74
C ILE A 211 -9.07 1.47 -11.06
N GLN A 212 -8.62 0.33 -11.58
CA GLN A 212 -8.94 -0.97 -11.02
C GLN A 212 -7.65 -1.71 -10.69
N PHE A 213 -7.40 -1.96 -9.40
CA PHE A 213 -6.27 -2.78 -8.98
C PHE A 213 -6.60 -4.25 -9.16
N THR A 214 -5.72 -4.98 -9.86
CA THR A 214 -5.94 -6.38 -10.25
C THR A 214 -4.96 -7.34 -9.58
N GLN A 215 -3.80 -6.82 -9.17
CA GLN A 215 -2.80 -7.58 -8.42
C GLN A 215 -2.14 -6.69 -7.38
N VAL A 216 -1.70 -7.29 -6.28
CA VAL A 216 -0.98 -6.62 -5.21
C VAL A 216 0.19 -7.48 -4.73
N SER A 217 1.28 -6.84 -4.35
CA SER A 217 2.38 -7.40 -3.58
C SER A 217 2.74 -6.45 -2.45
N ASN A 218 3.27 -6.99 -1.36
CA ASN A 218 3.56 -6.21 -0.16
C ASN A 218 4.95 -6.58 0.38
N THR A 219 5.71 -5.58 0.79
CA THR A 219 6.92 -5.74 1.58
C THR A 219 6.76 -4.92 2.85
N PHE A 220 6.67 -5.56 4.01
CA PHE A 220 6.38 -4.88 5.26
C PHE A 220 7.07 -5.49 6.48
N THR A 221 7.06 -4.72 7.56
CA THR A 221 7.51 -5.10 8.88
C THR A 221 6.39 -4.89 9.89
N LEU A 222 6.16 -5.90 10.73
CA LEU A 222 5.32 -5.81 11.92
C LEU A 222 6.08 -5.07 13.01
N VAL A 223 5.47 -4.04 13.58
CA VAL A 223 6.09 -3.18 14.60
C VAL A 223 5.15 -3.00 15.78
N ARG A 224 5.65 -3.21 16.99
CA ARG A 224 4.90 -2.95 18.23
C ARG A 224 5.78 -2.21 19.21
N ASN A 225 5.26 -1.14 19.83
CA ASN A 225 6.02 -0.28 20.73
C ASN A 225 7.35 0.23 20.12
N ASN A 226 7.32 0.57 18.82
CA ASN A 226 8.48 0.97 18.03
C ASN A 226 9.57 -0.12 17.85
N THR A 227 9.30 -1.35 18.26
CA THR A 227 10.21 -2.50 18.08
C THR A 227 9.76 -3.35 16.89
N PRO A 228 10.64 -3.59 15.89
CA PRO A 228 10.38 -4.54 14.81
C PRO A 228 10.23 -5.96 15.35
N ILE A 229 9.16 -6.65 14.94
CA ILE A 229 8.85 -8.02 15.34
C ILE A 229 9.24 -9.00 14.23
N ALA A 230 8.75 -8.76 13.01
CA ALA A 230 8.92 -9.66 11.88
C ALA A 230 8.75 -8.92 10.57
N SER A 231 9.31 -9.44 9.49
CA SER A 231 9.18 -8.87 8.14
C SER A 231 8.65 -9.90 7.17
N LEU A 232 7.88 -9.45 6.18
CA LEU A 232 7.32 -10.28 5.14
C LEU A 232 7.47 -9.59 3.78
N ASN A 233 7.80 -10.40 2.77
CA ASN A 233 7.78 -9.98 1.38
C ASN A 233 6.92 -10.97 0.58
N SER A 234 5.82 -10.48 0.01
CA SER A 234 4.89 -11.29 -0.78
C SER A 234 5.15 -11.09 -2.28
N SER A 235 4.95 -12.16 -3.05
CA SER A 235 4.84 -12.05 -4.50
C SER A 235 3.53 -11.34 -4.89
N TYR A 236 3.43 -10.90 -6.15
CA TYR A 236 2.16 -10.44 -6.70
C TYR A 236 1.12 -11.55 -6.67
N ASN A 237 -0.06 -11.24 -6.16
CA ASN A 237 -1.22 -12.11 -6.17
C ASN A 237 -2.46 -11.34 -6.66
N PRO A 238 -3.51 -12.05 -7.13
CA PRO A 238 -4.76 -11.42 -7.53
C PRO A 238 -5.37 -10.60 -6.40
N ALA A 239 -5.94 -9.46 -6.77
CA ALA A 239 -6.67 -8.56 -5.88
C ALA A 239 -7.91 -8.01 -6.60
N THR A 240 -8.91 -7.61 -5.82
CA THR A 240 -10.14 -6.99 -6.32
C THR A 240 -10.35 -5.65 -5.65
N SER A 241 -10.39 -4.58 -6.43
CA SER A 241 -10.67 -3.23 -5.93
C SER A 241 -12.11 -2.80 -6.14
N ASP A 242 -12.68 -2.10 -5.16
CA ASP A 242 -13.87 -1.27 -5.31
C ASP A 242 -13.47 0.20 -5.06
N MET A 243 -13.50 1.00 -6.13
CA MET A 243 -13.12 2.41 -6.09
C MET A 243 -14.14 3.28 -5.37
N ALA A 244 -15.42 2.92 -5.41
CA ALA A 244 -16.48 3.68 -4.74
C ALA A 244 -16.43 3.48 -3.23
N ALA A 245 -16.16 2.25 -2.79
CA ALA A 245 -15.94 1.93 -1.38
C ALA A 245 -14.53 2.31 -0.89
N GLY A 246 -13.58 2.53 -1.80
CA GLY A 246 -12.18 2.76 -1.46
C GLY A 246 -11.55 1.53 -0.80
N THR A 247 -11.82 0.33 -1.32
CA THR A 247 -11.37 -0.95 -0.74
C THR A 247 -10.62 -1.82 -1.74
N LEU A 248 -9.63 -2.54 -1.24
CA LEU A 248 -8.86 -3.56 -1.96
C LEU A 248 -8.89 -4.87 -1.17
N ASP A 249 -9.51 -5.89 -1.76
CA ASP A 249 -9.59 -7.24 -1.20
C ASP A 249 -8.54 -8.15 -1.86
N PHE A 250 -7.80 -8.90 -1.05
CA PHE A 250 -6.83 -9.88 -1.52
C PHE A 250 -6.51 -10.94 -0.47
N ASN A 251 -5.84 -12.01 -0.89
CA ASN A 251 -5.29 -13.01 0.02
C ASN A 251 -3.77 -12.84 0.12
N LEU A 252 -3.20 -13.08 1.30
CA LEU A 252 -1.76 -13.27 1.44
C LEU A 252 -1.45 -14.74 1.13
N LEU A 253 -0.80 -14.98 0.00
CA LEU A 253 -0.29 -16.30 -0.37
C LEU A 253 0.83 -16.72 0.59
N ALA A 254 1.05 -18.03 0.70
CA ALA A 254 2.08 -18.64 1.56
C ALA A 254 3.44 -17.95 1.36
N SER A 255 3.84 -17.17 2.36
CA SER A 255 5.05 -16.34 2.32
C SER A 255 5.82 -16.52 3.64
N PRO A 256 7.16 -16.62 3.61
CA PRO A 256 7.94 -16.66 4.83
C PRO A 256 7.79 -15.36 5.63
N LEU A 257 7.41 -15.49 6.89
CA LEU A 257 7.52 -14.42 7.86
C LEU A 257 8.90 -14.52 8.52
N VAL A 258 9.78 -13.58 8.24
CA VAL A 258 11.17 -13.58 8.71
C VAL A 258 11.24 -12.89 10.07
N ILE A 259 11.74 -13.59 11.09
CA ILE A 259 12.01 -13.03 12.41
C ILE A 259 13.53 -12.99 12.62
N PRO A 260 14.17 -11.81 12.52
CA PRO A 260 15.59 -11.65 12.80
C PRO A 260 15.94 -12.03 14.24
N ASP A 261 17.17 -12.50 14.50
CA ASP A 261 17.63 -12.88 15.84
C ASP A 261 17.42 -11.79 16.89
N ALA A 262 17.67 -10.53 16.53
CA ALA A 262 17.46 -9.37 17.40
C ALA A 262 15.98 -9.14 17.79
N SER A 263 15.04 -9.76 17.08
CA SER A 263 13.59 -9.63 17.28
C SER A 263 12.97 -10.89 17.91
N HIS A 264 13.74 -11.93 18.24
CA HIS A 264 13.21 -13.17 18.82
C HIS A 264 12.45 -12.92 20.12
N GLU A 265 13.00 -12.11 21.02
CA GLU A 265 12.33 -11.75 22.28
C GLU A 265 11.00 -11.03 22.02
N ALA A 266 11.02 -9.98 21.19
CA ALA A 266 9.81 -9.23 20.83
C ALA A 266 8.75 -10.10 20.16
N PHE A 267 9.16 -11.07 19.33
CA PHE A 267 8.25 -12.02 18.70
C PHE A 267 7.66 -13.02 19.71
N GLN A 268 8.45 -13.52 20.66
CA GLN A 268 7.95 -14.37 21.73
C GLN A 268 6.93 -13.63 22.60
N GLU A 269 7.20 -12.37 22.95
CA GLU A 269 6.24 -11.53 23.67
C GLU A 269 4.97 -11.25 22.87
N PHE A 270 5.09 -11.01 21.56
CA PHE A 270 3.96 -10.86 20.66
C PHE A 270 3.07 -12.12 20.67
N ASN A 271 3.65 -13.30 20.54
CA ASN A 271 2.89 -14.56 20.56
C ASN A 271 2.29 -14.86 21.94
N ARG A 272 3.00 -14.56 23.03
CA ARG A 272 2.48 -14.68 24.40
C ARG A 272 1.23 -13.81 24.55
N ASP A 273 1.34 -12.53 24.22
CA ASP A 273 0.26 -11.56 24.39
C ASP A 273 -0.94 -11.89 23.48
N LEU A 274 -0.69 -12.45 22.30
CA LEU A 274 -1.74 -12.95 21.41
C LEU A 274 -2.42 -14.21 21.93
N THR A 275 -1.68 -15.04 22.66
CA THR A 275 -2.23 -16.27 23.26
C THR A 275 -3.13 -15.93 24.44
N VAL A 276 -2.74 -14.99 25.31
CA VAL A 276 -3.48 -14.68 26.54
C VAL A 276 -4.51 -13.56 26.39
N GLY A 277 -4.29 -12.63 25.44
CA GLY A 277 -5.09 -11.43 25.29
C GLY A 277 -6.35 -11.63 24.44
N GLU A 278 -7.29 -10.69 24.58
CA GLU A 278 -8.50 -10.62 23.74
C GLU A 278 -8.21 -10.00 22.37
N ASN A 279 -7.51 -8.86 22.34
CA ASN A 279 -7.10 -8.17 21.13
C ASN A 279 -5.66 -7.66 21.28
N LEU A 280 -4.90 -7.73 20.19
CA LEU A 280 -3.51 -7.30 20.14
C LEU A 280 -3.29 -6.32 18.99
N ALA A 281 -3.13 -5.05 19.33
CA ALA A 281 -2.83 -3.99 18.36
C ALA A 281 -1.33 -3.93 18.02
N PHE A 282 -1.02 -3.65 16.76
CA PHE A 282 0.33 -3.44 16.23
C PHE A 282 0.28 -2.61 14.94
N ASN A 283 1.45 -2.21 14.44
CA ASN A 283 1.58 -1.49 13.18
C ASN A 283 2.20 -2.38 12.11
N VAL A 284 1.78 -2.15 10.87
CA VAL A 284 2.35 -2.74 9.66
C VAL A 284 2.93 -1.60 8.83
N ILE A 285 4.26 -1.58 8.73
CA ILE A 285 5.00 -0.50 8.08
C ILE A 285 5.73 -1.07 6.87
N GLY A 286 5.49 -0.52 5.68
CA GLY A 286 6.05 -1.09 4.47
C GLY A 286 5.71 -0.35 3.18
N ASN A 287 5.86 -1.08 2.09
CA ASN A 287 5.53 -0.64 0.74
C ASN A 287 4.64 -1.67 0.06
N ALA A 288 3.65 -1.19 -0.67
CA ALA A 288 2.83 -1.99 -1.56
C ALA A 288 3.23 -1.73 -3.01
N SER A 289 3.01 -2.73 -3.86
CA SER A 289 3.05 -2.55 -5.31
C SER A 289 1.82 -3.18 -5.94
N VAL A 290 1.20 -2.51 -6.91
CA VAL A 290 -0.06 -2.93 -7.53
C VAL A 290 -0.03 -2.81 -9.04
N PHE A 291 -0.63 -3.79 -9.72
CA PHE A 291 -1.03 -3.61 -11.12
C PHE A 291 -2.42 -3.00 -11.17
N ALA A 292 -2.57 -1.95 -11.96
CA ALA A 292 -3.83 -1.22 -12.09
C ALA A 292 -4.22 -1.06 -13.56
N ASN A 293 -5.45 -1.42 -13.89
CA ASN A 293 -6.06 -1.10 -15.18
C ASN A 293 -6.56 0.35 -15.14
N THR A 294 -6.16 1.14 -16.15
CA THR A 294 -6.58 2.54 -16.32
C THR A 294 -6.90 2.80 -17.79
N SER A 295 -7.51 3.94 -18.11
CA SER A 295 -7.75 4.35 -19.50
C SER A 295 -6.47 4.66 -20.28
N ILE A 296 -5.33 4.85 -19.59
CA ILE A 296 -4.02 5.02 -20.24
C ILE A 296 -3.22 3.73 -20.37
N GLY A 297 -3.80 2.58 -20.01
CA GLY A 297 -3.17 1.26 -20.04
C GLY A 297 -3.00 0.63 -18.67
N VAL A 298 -2.33 -0.52 -18.62
CA VAL A 298 -2.02 -1.24 -17.37
C VAL A 298 -0.77 -0.65 -16.76
N VAL A 299 -0.90 0.00 -15.60
CA VAL A 299 0.23 0.60 -14.88
C VAL A 299 0.65 -0.29 -13.72
N ASN A 300 1.96 -0.38 -13.48
CA ASN A 300 2.51 -1.00 -12.29
C ASN A 300 2.97 0.08 -11.32
N LEU A 301 2.19 0.32 -10.28
CA LEU A 301 2.50 1.31 -9.25
C LEU A 301 3.34 0.62 -8.17
N VAL A 302 4.58 1.06 -7.98
CA VAL A 302 5.53 0.46 -7.04
C VAL A 302 5.92 1.43 -5.94
N ASN A 303 6.42 0.87 -4.82
CA ASN A 303 6.89 1.64 -3.67
C ASN A 303 5.83 2.59 -3.10
N ILE A 304 4.57 2.13 -3.00
CA ILE A 304 3.50 2.89 -2.34
C ILE A 304 3.71 2.75 -0.83
N PRO A 305 4.19 3.79 -0.12
CA PRO A 305 4.50 3.65 1.28
C PRO A 305 3.21 3.56 2.09
N PHE A 306 3.22 2.75 3.14
CA PHE A 306 2.14 2.71 4.11
C PHE A 306 2.64 2.47 5.53
N ASN A 307 1.89 3.02 6.48
CA ASN A 307 2.04 2.78 7.90
C ASN A 307 0.63 2.67 8.46
N ALA A 308 0.17 1.43 8.65
CA ALA A 308 -1.20 1.15 9.07
C ALA A 308 -1.18 0.51 10.45
N SER A 309 -2.02 1.00 11.35
CA SER A 309 -2.34 0.30 12.58
C SER A 309 -3.40 -0.77 12.29
N THR A 310 -3.23 -1.93 12.90
CA THR A 310 -4.16 -3.05 12.81
C THR A 310 -4.20 -3.80 14.14
N GLU A 311 -5.10 -4.75 14.26
CA GLU A 311 -5.22 -5.61 15.43
C GLU A 311 -5.58 -7.04 15.03
N LEU A 312 -5.21 -7.99 15.89
CA LEU A 312 -5.67 -9.37 15.81
C LEU A 312 -6.41 -9.71 17.09
N SER A 313 -7.52 -10.41 16.96
CA SER A 313 -8.15 -11.06 18.11
C SER A 313 -7.24 -12.19 18.58
N GLY A 314 -6.99 -12.26 19.88
CA GLY A 314 -6.16 -13.28 20.52
C GLY A 314 -6.95 -14.52 20.91
N LEU A 315 -6.23 -15.54 21.38
CA LEU A 315 -6.80 -16.84 21.76
C LEU A 315 -7.49 -16.82 23.11
N GLN A 316 -7.31 -15.76 23.93
CA GLN A 316 -7.86 -15.64 25.28
C GLN A 316 -7.59 -16.89 26.12
N SER A 317 -6.36 -17.39 26.08
CA SER A 317 -5.92 -18.63 26.75
C SER A 317 -6.74 -19.88 26.37
N LEU A 318 -7.60 -19.80 25.35
CA LEU A 318 -8.62 -20.79 25.01
C LEU A 318 -9.56 -21.11 26.18
N ASP A 319 -9.75 -20.16 27.11
CA ASP A 319 -10.56 -20.30 28.32
C ASP A 319 -11.96 -19.68 28.22
N ASN A 320 -12.24 -19.00 27.09
CA ASN A 320 -13.47 -18.26 26.86
C ASN A 320 -14.11 -18.60 25.49
N PRO A 321 -15.01 -19.60 25.42
CA PRO A 321 -15.45 -20.45 26.53
C PRO A 321 -14.43 -21.54 26.88
N ALA A 322 -14.48 -21.99 28.14
CA ALA A 322 -13.56 -23.01 28.65
C ALA A 322 -13.67 -24.33 27.84
N PRO A 323 -12.56 -25.07 27.67
CA PRO A 323 -12.57 -26.36 27.00
C PRO A 323 -13.51 -27.36 27.69
N THR A 324 -14.13 -28.23 26.90
CA THR A 324 -15.05 -29.25 27.43
C THR A 324 -14.61 -30.65 27.04
N ILE A 325 -14.55 -31.56 28.02
CA ILE A 325 -14.33 -32.99 27.76
C ILE A 325 -15.68 -33.60 27.39
N THR A 326 -15.81 -34.09 26.17
CA THR A 326 -17.05 -34.69 25.65
C THR A 326 -17.05 -36.21 25.71
N SER A 327 -15.86 -36.82 25.74
CA SER A 327 -15.70 -38.26 25.92
C SER A 327 -14.40 -38.53 26.69
N LEU A 328 -14.46 -39.50 27.60
CA LEU A 328 -13.29 -40.01 28.33
C LEU A 328 -13.44 -41.52 28.45
N GLN A 329 -12.47 -42.25 27.91
CA GLN A 329 -12.41 -43.70 27.97
C GLN A 329 -11.08 -44.16 28.55
N VAL A 330 -11.13 -44.99 29.59
CA VAL A 330 -9.95 -45.72 30.06
C VAL A 330 -9.59 -46.80 29.03
N VAL A 331 -8.38 -46.72 28.48
CA VAL A 331 -7.87 -47.65 27.46
C VAL A 331 -7.12 -48.79 28.13
N THR A 332 -6.19 -48.46 29.02
CA THR A 332 -5.38 -49.41 29.78
C THR A 332 -5.16 -48.92 31.20
N GLY A 333 -5.02 -49.85 32.15
CA GLY A 333 -4.70 -49.54 33.54
C GLY A 333 -3.73 -50.57 34.11
N THR A 334 -2.72 -50.09 34.82
CA THR A 334 -1.79 -50.88 35.64
C THR A 334 -1.88 -50.40 37.10
N ALA A 335 -1.08 -50.97 38.00
CA ALA A 335 -1.05 -50.54 39.40
C ALA A 335 -0.59 -49.08 39.57
N THR A 336 0.13 -48.51 38.59
CA THR A 336 0.76 -47.18 38.69
C THR A 336 0.49 -46.28 37.48
N GLU A 337 -0.31 -46.73 36.52
CA GLU A 337 -0.56 -45.95 35.30
C GLU A 337 -1.97 -46.21 34.79
N LEU A 338 -2.68 -45.13 34.45
CA LEU A 338 -3.97 -45.16 33.78
C LEU A 338 -3.83 -44.38 32.47
N THR A 339 -4.05 -45.06 31.35
CA THR A 339 -4.04 -44.45 30.03
C THR A 339 -5.47 -44.20 29.58
N MET A 340 -5.76 -42.98 29.14
CA MET A 340 -7.10 -42.54 28.77
C MET A 340 -7.10 -41.97 27.35
N ALA A 341 -8.13 -42.29 26.58
CA ALA A 341 -8.49 -41.57 25.37
C ALA A 341 -9.50 -40.48 25.74
N ILE A 342 -9.21 -39.24 25.38
CA ILE A 342 -10.01 -38.06 25.73
C ILE A 342 -10.41 -37.35 24.45
N THR A 343 -11.69 -37.02 24.31
CA THR A 343 -12.16 -36.09 23.27
C THR A 343 -12.48 -34.76 23.92
N VAL A 344 -11.72 -33.73 23.56
CA VAL A 344 -11.87 -32.35 24.06
C VAL A 344 -12.43 -31.48 22.94
N VAL A 345 -13.37 -30.61 23.27
CA VAL A 345 -13.79 -29.51 22.40
C VAL A 345 -13.17 -28.21 22.91
N ILE A 346 -12.34 -27.59 22.08
CA ILE A 346 -11.70 -26.30 22.32
C ILE A 346 -12.29 -25.29 21.36
N VAL A 347 -12.78 -24.15 21.87
CA VAL A 347 -13.28 -23.07 21.04
C VAL A 347 -12.18 -22.03 20.88
N ASN A 348 -11.81 -21.73 19.64
CA ASN A 348 -10.90 -20.66 19.30
C ASN A 348 -11.71 -19.38 19.04
N PRO A 349 -11.62 -18.37 19.93
CA PRO A 349 -12.34 -17.11 19.75
C PRO A 349 -11.66 -16.15 18.76
N SER A 350 -10.43 -16.46 18.31
CA SER A 350 -9.63 -15.60 17.44
C SER A 350 -9.94 -15.76 15.96
N SER A 351 -9.37 -14.87 15.14
CA SER A 351 -9.28 -15.00 13.68
C SER A 351 -8.04 -15.77 13.21
N ILE A 352 -7.27 -16.36 14.14
CA ILE A 352 -5.98 -17.00 13.86
C ILE A 352 -6.15 -18.51 13.79
N SER A 353 -5.59 -19.10 12.74
CA SER A 353 -5.41 -20.56 12.65
C SER A 353 -3.99 -20.94 13.03
N LEU A 354 -3.86 -21.85 13.99
CA LEU A 354 -2.58 -22.32 14.51
C LEU A 354 -2.37 -23.80 14.17
N ASN A 355 -1.19 -24.13 13.67
CA ASN A 355 -0.72 -25.51 13.54
C ASN A 355 0.61 -25.65 14.28
N THR A 356 0.61 -26.45 15.35
CA THR A 356 1.75 -26.58 16.28
C THR A 356 2.44 -27.95 16.24
N GLY A 357 1.89 -28.92 15.52
CA GLY A 357 2.32 -30.31 15.63
C GLY A 357 1.83 -30.96 16.94
N ASP A 358 2.59 -31.88 17.50
CA ASP A 358 2.20 -32.57 18.73
C ASP A 358 2.44 -31.67 19.95
N ILE A 359 1.42 -31.49 20.79
CA ILE A 359 1.54 -30.82 22.08
C ILE A 359 1.43 -31.84 23.21
N VAL A 360 2.29 -31.69 24.23
CA VAL A 360 2.18 -32.39 25.51
C VAL A 360 1.96 -31.34 26.61
N LEU A 361 0.89 -31.50 27.36
CA LEU A 361 0.49 -30.65 28.48
C LEU A 361 0.47 -31.45 29.77
N ASP A 362 0.69 -30.80 30.91
CA ASP A 362 0.53 -31.42 32.23
C ASP A 362 -0.95 -31.50 32.59
N LEU A 363 -1.42 -32.65 33.09
CA LEU A 363 -2.76 -32.77 33.65
C LEU A 363 -2.71 -32.44 35.14
N VAL A 364 -3.35 -31.35 35.54
CA VAL A 364 -3.28 -30.81 36.90
C VAL A 364 -4.64 -30.88 37.58
N TYR A 365 -4.66 -31.39 38.82
CA TYR A 365 -5.84 -31.37 39.69
C TYR A 365 -5.43 -30.84 41.07
N LYS A 366 -6.12 -29.80 41.56
CA LYS A 366 -5.81 -29.09 42.82
C LYS A 366 -4.30 -28.77 42.96
N ASP A 367 -3.73 -28.18 41.91
CA ASP A 367 -2.32 -27.77 41.82
C ASP A 367 -1.29 -28.93 41.86
N VAL A 368 -1.75 -30.19 41.78
CA VAL A 368 -0.89 -31.37 41.67
C VAL A 368 -0.89 -31.89 40.24
N VAL A 369 0.30 -32.00 39.65
CA VAL A 369 0.50 -32.66 38.34
C VAL A 369 0.29 -34.17 38.52
N LEU A 370 -0.74 -34.71 37.88
CA LEU A 370 -1.10 -36.12 37.96
C LEU A 370 -0.54 -36.95 36.81
N GLY A 371 -0.14 -36.29 35.73
CA GLY A 371 0.39 -36.90 34.52
C GLY A 371 0.36 -35.93 33.35
N THR A 372 0.21 -36.46 32.14
CA THR A 372 0.28 -35.66 30.91
C THR A 372 -0.91 -35.91 29.99
N VAL A 373 -1.25 -34.94 29.16
CA VAL A 373 -2.16 -35.04 28.02
C VAL A 373 -1.38 -34.75 26.74
N THR A 374 -1.40 -35.67 25.80
CA THR A 374 -0.80 -35.52 24.47
C THR A 374 -1.89 -35.27 23.44
N MET A 375 -1.77 -34.18 22.69
CA MET A 375 -2.62 -33.80 21.57
C MET A 375 -1.80 -33.89 20.27
N PRO A 376 -1.96 -34.99 19.49
CA PRO A 376 -1.18 -35.15 18.28
C PRO A 376 -1.66 -34.20 17.16
N ASN A 377 -0.71 -33.64 16.40
CA ASN A 377 -0.95 -32.76 15.25
C ASN A 377 -1.99 -31.66 15.53
N LEU A 378 -1.87 -30.98 16.66
CA LEU A 378 -2.81 -29.96 17.09
C LEU A 378 -2.88 -28.83 16.07
N ALA A 379 -4.05 -28.75 15.44
CA ALA A 379 -4.49 -27.67 14.60
C ALA A 379 -5.74 -27.04 15.21
N ILE A 380 -5.67 -25.75 15.50
CA ILE A 380 -6.77 -24.96 16.06
C ILE A 380 -7.18 -23.93 15.02
N VAL A 381 -8.39 -24.03 14.50
CA VAL A 381 -9.00 -23.06 13.58
C VAL A 381 -10.07 -22.24 14.30
N PRO A 382 -10.44 -21.04 13.81
CA PRO A 382 -11.51 -20.24 14.41
C PRO A 382 -12.80 -21.06 14.62
N GLY A 383 -13.42 -20.91 15.80
CA GLY A 383 -14.61 -21.67 16.21
C GLY A 383 -14.30 -22.95 16.97
N ALA A 384 -15.24 -23.90 16.97
CA ALA A 384 -15.14 -25.13 17.76
C ALA A 384 -14.24 -26.18 17.08
N ASN A 385 -13.27 -26.70 17.82
CA ASN A 385 -12.32 -27.73 17.39
C ASN A 385 -12.50 -28.98 18.25
N THR A 386 -12.76 -30.13 17.64
CA THR A 386 -12.80 -31.42 18.34
C THR A 386 -11.44 -32.10 18.23
N ILE A 387 -10.77 -32.28 19.37
CA ILE A 387 -9.42 -32.82 19.46
C ILE A 387 -9.46 -34.15 20.19
N ASN A 388 -8.83 -35.17 19.59
CA ASN A 388 -8.61 -36.45 20.23
C ASN A 388 -7.23 -36.44 20.87
N ALA A 389 -7.19 -36.61 22.19
CA ALA A 389 -6.00 -36.59 23.01
C ALA A 389 -5.83 -37.93 23.73
N THR A 390 -4.59 -38.23 24.11
CA THR A 390 -4.27 -39.36 24.99
C THR A 390 -3.67 -38.84 26.27
N SER A 391 -4.18 -39.29 27.41
CA SER A 391 -3.61 -38.97 28.71
C SER A 391 -3.00 -40.18 29.37
N SER A 392 -1.90 -39.98 30.10
CA SER A 392 -1.35 -40.96 31.04
C SER A 392 -1.25 -40.29 32.41
N ILE A 393 -1.83 -40.92 33.43
CA ILE A 393 -1.77 -40.46 34.83
C ILE A 393 -1.34 -41.59 35.75
N ASN A 394 -0.76 -41.24 36.90
CA ASN A 394 -0.56 -42.16 38.03
C ASN A 394 -1.44 -41.74 39.21
N PRO A 395 -2.70 -42.23 39.29
CA PRO A 395 -3.61 -41.82 40.37
C PRO A 395 -3.08 -42.16 41.76
N ALA A 396 -2.30 -43.23 41.89
CA ALA A 396 -1.76 -43.69 43.17
C ALA A 396 -0.54 -42.88 43.65
N ALA A 397 0.00 -41.99 42.83
CA ALA A 397 1.14 -41.15 43.20
C ALA A 397 0.79 -40.08 44.24
N SER A 398 -0.48 -39.69 44.35
CA SER A 398 -0.92 -38.66 45.31
C SER A 398 -2.35 -38.88 45.83
N PRO A 399 -2.70 -38.32 47.00
CA PRO A 399 -4.08 -38.30 47.48
C PRO A 399 -5.08 -37.68 46.47
N GLU A 400 -4.65 -36.63 45.78
CA GLU A 400 -5.45 -35.91 44.77
C GLU A 400 -5.74 -36.79 43.55
N GLY A 401 -4.79 -37.63 43.14
CA GLY A 401 -4.99 -38.60 42.07
C GLY A 401 -6.03 -39.66 42.44
N ILE A 402 -5.98 -40.19 43.66
CA ILE A 402 -6.97 -41.14 44.19
C ILE A 402 -8.35 -40.47 44.31
N GLU A 403 -8.41 -39.22 44.76
CA GLU A 403 -9.64 -38.44 44.82
C GLU A 403 -10.26 -38.26 43.43
N LEU A 404 -9.47 -37.83 42.44
CA LEU A 404 -9.96 -37.65 41.07
C LEU A 404 -10.52 -38.96 40.48
N LEU A 405 -9.83 -40.09 40.69
CA LEU A 405 -10.31 -41.41 40.27
C LEU A 405 -11.62 -41.82 40.98
N THR A 406 -11.74 -41.49 42.26
CA THR A 406 -12.95 -41.75 43.06
C THR A 406 -14.13 -40.90 42.57
N LEU A 407 -13.90 -39.62 42.26
CA LEU A 407 -14.91 -38.74 41.68
C LEU A 407 -15.40 -39.28 40.33
N TYR A 408 -14.48 -39.64 39.45
CA TYR A 408 -14.81 -40.23 38.14
C TYR A 408 -15.66 -41.50 38.27
N THR A 409 -15.23 -42.46 39.11
CA THR A 409 -15.92 -43.75 39.28
C THR A 409 -17.26 -43.63 40.00
N SER A 410 -17.45 -42.60 40.83
CA SER A 410 -18.74 -42.30 41.47
C SER A 410 -19.69 -41.49 40.58
N GLY A 411 -19.24 -41.04 39.41
CA GLY A 411 -20.00 -40.15 38.53
C GLY A 411 -20.10 -38.71 39.06
N ALA A 412 -19.32 -38.36 40.08
CA ALA A 412 -19.18 -37.00 40.54
C ALA A 412 -18.26 -36.22 39.56
N GLY A 413 -18.75 -35.09 39.05
CA GLY A 413 -17.94 -34.23 38.17
C GLY A 413 -16.73 -33.64 38.88
N ALA A 414 -15.65 -33.42 38.13
CA ALA A 414 -14.43 -32.76 38.59
C ALA A 414 -13.89 -31.84 37.49
N SER A 415 -13.24 -30.75 37.89
CA SER A 415 -12.52 -29.85 36.99
C SER A 415 -11.02 -30.12 37.08
N VAL A 416 -10.36 -30.19 35.93
CA VAL A 416 -8.91 -30.37 35.78
C VAL A 416 -8.36 -29.26 34.87
N ASN A 417 -7.09 -28.92 35.02
CA ASN A 417 -6.38 -27.96 34.17
C ASN A 417 -5.38 -28.71 33.27
N ILE A 418 -5.13 -28.16 32.09
CA ILE A 418 -4.10 -28.59 31.13
C ILE A 418 -3.34 -27.39 30.61
#